data_AF-A0AAV2TW84-F1
#
_entry.id   AF-A0AAV2TW84-F1
#
_cell.length_a   1.000
_cell.length_b   1.000
_cell.length_c   1.000
_cell.angle_alpha   90.00
_cell.angle_beta   90.00
_cell.angle_gamma   90.00
#
_symmetry.space_group_name_H-M   'P 1'
#
loop_
_entity.id
_entity.type
_entity.pdbx_description
1 polymer ?
#
loop_
_entity_poly.entity_id
_entity_poly.type
_entity_poly.pdbx_seq_one_letter_code
_entity_poly.pdbx_strand_id
1 'polypeptide(L)'
;MGKGYNNYMCKKFFHPTNFENIKRKWMAEQADEFDKKKEEEKLNQYRREQETLENRVLLGDEKARLGLAWMYDQPVLMEKEKDEKEAKFEWQRKYNAPRETYCKNSAEIMDQPFAIEVRNVRCMRCKQWGHLNTDRVCPLFGKSFTEEPTCSGPVDLDYVKVGLKKEGLVLKRGTELDRYSNILHKAKAALNEVSKKTTEEEDSLAMEFLQNLSERQREKLLKKLAKLPGPSHHGKHKKEKRHKHSHD
;
A
#
# COMPACT_ATOMS: atom_id res chain seq x y z
N MET A 1 24.44 12.49 -74.00
CA MET A 1 23.54 11.32 -73.92
C MET A 1 22.21 11.77 -73.35
N GLY A 2 21.14 11.77 -74.14
CA GLY A 2 19.81 12.22 -73.71
C GLY A 2 19.23 11.30 -72.64
N LYS A 3 18.57 11.88 -71.63
CA LYS A 3 17.84 11.12 -70.60
C LYS A 3 16.73 10.34 -71.32
N GLY A 4 16.74 9.01 -71.21
CA GLY A 4 15.86 8.12 -71.99
C GLY A 4 14.35 8.33 -71.75
N TYR A 5 13.52 7.71 -72.60
CA TYR A 5 12.05 7.82 -72.60
C TYR A 5 11.40 7.63 -71.22
N ASN A 6 11.88 6.67 -70.43
CA ASN A 6 11.37 6.41 -69.08
C ASN A 6 11.53 7.65 -68.16
N ASN A 7 12.65 8.37 -68.26
CA ASN A 7 12.88 9.59 -67.48
C ASN A 7 11.97 10.75 -67.94
N TYR A 8 11.66 10.82 -69.24
CA TYR A 8 10.65 11.76 -69.75
C TYR A 8 9.25 11.42 -69.22
N MET A 9 8.90 10.14 -69.17
CA MET A 9 7.60 9.67 -68.70
C MET A 9 7.40 9.83 -67.19
N CYS A 10 8.43 9.59 -66.35
CA CYS A 10 8.36 9.84 -64.91
C CYS A 10 8.05 11.31 -64.54
N LYS A 11 8.28 12.27 -65.45
CA LYS A 11 7.94 13.69 -65.22
C LYS A 11 6.48 14.02 -65.56
N LYS A 12 5.75 13.11 -66.20
CA LYS A 12 4.34 13.32 -66.54
C LYS A 12 3.46 13.03 -65.33
N PHE A 13 2.48 13.89 -65.08
CA PHE A 13 1.59 13.80 -63.93
C PHE A 13 0.71 12.55 -63.89
N PHE A 14 0.53 11.85 -65.02
CA PHE A 14 -0.30 10.64 -65.11
C PHE A 14 0.51 9.34 -65.07
N HIS A 15 1.85 9.40 -65.17
CA HIS A 15 2.65 8.18 -65.21
C HIS A 15 2.80 7.59 -63.80
N PRO A 16 2.62 6.27 -63.60
CA PRO A 16 2.60 5.66 -62.27
C PRO A 16 3.94 5.74 -61.54
N THR A 17 5.06 5.79 -62.27
CA THR A 17 6.41 5.93 -61.70
C THR A 17 6.79 7.38 -61.35
N ASN A 18 5.88 8.35 -61.58
CA ASN A 18 6.08 9.71 -61.09
C ASN A 18 6.08 9.70 -59.56
N PHE A 19 7.10 10.32 -58.97
CA PHE A 19 7.25 10.44 -57.52
C PHE A 19 5.99 10.99 -56.82
N GLU A 20 5.29 11.95 -57.42
CA GLU A 20 4.05 12.48 -56.85
C GLU A 20 2.94 11.43 -56.81
N ASN A 21 2.81 10.61 -57.85
CA ASN A 21 1.81 9.55 -57.91
C ASN A 21 2.13 8.40 -56.96
N ILE A 22 3.41 8.04 -56.86
CA ILE A 22 3.88 7.06 -55.86
C ILE A 22 3.56 7.57 -54.46
N LYS A 23 3.83 8.86 -54.18
CA LYS A 23 3.49 9.48 -52.89
C LYS A 23 1.99 9.48 -52.64
N ARG A 24 1.15 9.88 -53.61
CA ARG A 24 -0.32 9.85 -53.47
C ARG A 24 -0.84 8.43 -53.21
N LYS A 25 -0.33 7.44 -53.95
CA LYS A 25 -0.66 6.03 -53.76
C LYS A 25 -0.28 5.58 -52.35
N TRP A 26 0.94 5.88 -51.91
CA TRP A 26 1.40 5.52 -50.57
C TRP A 26 0.56 6.17 -49.48
N MET A 27 0.21 7.46 -49.60
CA MET A 27 -0.67 8.14 -48.64
C MET A 27 -2.06 7.51 -48.60
N ALA A 28 -2.60 7.10 -49.76
CA ALA A 28 -3.89 6.41 -49.83
C ALA A 28 -3.83 5.01 -49.20
N GLU A 29 -2.77 4.25 -49.46
CA GLU A 29 -2.53 2.94 -48.84
C GLU A 29 -2.38 3.07 -47.31
N GLN A 30 -1.65 4.06 -46.82
CA GLN A 30 -1.51 4.32 -45.39
C GLN A 30 -2.82 4.76 -44.73
N ALA A 31 -3.64 5.57 -45.42
CA ALA A 31 -4.97 5.94 -44.93
C ALA A 31 -5.90 4.71 -44.85
N ASP A 32 -5.88 3.86 -45.88
CA ASP A 32 -6.67 2.62 -45.92
C ASP A 32 -6.22 1.61 -44.85
N GLU A 33 -4.90 1.46 -44.62
CA GLU A 33 -4.37 0.66 -43.51
C GLU A 33 -4.80 1.19 -42.14
N PHE A 34 -4.80 2.50 -41.96
CA PHE A 34 -5.26 3.13 -40.71
C PHE A 34 -6.76 2.91 -40.49
N ASP A 35 -7.58 3.09 -41.52
CA ASP A 35 -9.02 2.90 -41.43
C ASP A 35 -9.37 1.42 -41.18
N LYS A 36 -8.72 0.48 -41.87
CA LYS A 36 -8.86 -0.96 -41.59
C LYS A 36 -8.48 -1.32 -40.16
N LYS A 37 -7.36 -0.80 -39.67
CA LYS A 37 -6.94 -1.03 -38.28
C LYS A 37 -7.96 -0.49 -37.27
N LYS A 38 -8.55 0.68 -37.55
CA LYS A 38 -9.60 1.28 -36.73
C LYS A 38 -10.88 0.46 -36.75
N GLU A 39 -11.25 -0.12 -37.90
CA GLU A 39 -12.38 -1.04 -38.03
C GLU A 39 -12.13 -2.36 -37.28
N GLU A 40 -10.94 -2.94 -37.40
CA GLU A 40 -10.52 -4.13 -36.66
C GLU A 40 -10.52 -3.88 -35.14
N GLU A 41 -10.06 -2.71 -34.70
CA GLU A 41 -10.08 -2.35 -33.28
C GLU A 41 -11.51 -2.25 -32.73
N LYS A 42 -12.42 -1.61 -33.47
CA LYS A 42 -13.85 -1.58 -33.11
C LYS A 42 -14.46 -2.98 -33.08
N LEU A 43 -14.13 -3.84 -34.04
CA LEU A 43 -14.63 -5.22 -34.08
C LEU A 43 -14.08 -6.05 -32.92
N ASN A 44 -12.81 -5.86 -32.56
CA ASN A 44 -12.20 -6.48 -31.39
C ASN A 44 -12.82 -6.00 -30.07
N GLN A 45 -13.14 -4.71 -29.96
CA GLN A 45 -13.88 -4.17 -28.80
C GLN A 45 -15.25 -4.81 -28.70
N TYR A 46 -16.01 -4.83 -29.79
CA TYR A 46 -17.32 -5.49 -29.85
C TYR A 46 -17.24 -6.97 -29.48
N ARG A 47 -16.24 -7.69 -29.99
CA ARG A 47 -16.01 -9.10 -29.65
C ARG A 47 -15.75 -9.29 -28.16
N ARG A 48 -14.89 -8.47 -27.54
CA ARG A 48 -14.64 -8.51 -26.09
C ARG A 48 -15.92 -8.20 -25.30
N GLU A 49 -16.74 -7.27 -25.76
CA GLU A 49 -18.02 -6.96 -25.14
C GLU A 49 -18.99 -8.14 -25.24
N GLN A 50 -19.08 -8.81 -26.39
CA GLN A 50 -19.88 -10.03 -26.53
C GLN A 50 -19.37 -11.14 -25.61
N GLU A 51 -18.06 -11.41 -25.58
CA GLU A 51 -17.45 -12.41 -24.69
C GLU A 51 -17.72 -12.09 -23.20
N THR A 52 -17.65 -10.82 -22.80
CA THR A 52 -17.99 -10.43 -21.42
C THR A 52 -19.47 -10.58 -21.11
N LEU A 53 -20.36 -10.28 -22.06
CA LEU A 53 -21.80 -10.51 -21.93
C LEU A 53 -22.12 -12.00 -21.83
N GLU A 54 -21.56 -12.84 -22.69
CA GLU A 54 -21.72 -14.29 -22.67
C GLU A 54 -21.20 -14.89 -21.36
N ASN A 55 -20.00 -14.50 -20.92
CA ASN A 55 -19.44 -14.92 -19.62
C ASN A 55 -20.34 -14.48 -18.44
N ARG A 56 -20.94 -13.29 -18.53
CA ARG A 56 -21.87 -12.78 -17.51
C ARG A 56 -23.19 -13.54 -17.49
N VAL A 57 -23.69 -13.94 -18.66
CA VAL A 57 -24.87 -14.80 -18.79
C VAL A 57 -24.59 -16.19 -18.21
N LEU A 58 -23.41 -16.75 -18.48
CA LEU A 58 -22.97 -18.04 -17.94
C LEU A 58 -22.84 -18.03 -16.40
N LEU A 59 -22.56 -16.87 -15.80
CA LEU A 59 -22.44 -16.70 -14.35
C LEU A 59 -23.76 -16.70 -13.58
N GLY A 60 -24.91 -16.72 -14.27
CA GLY A 60 -26.22 -17.09 -13.73
C GLY A 60 -26.69 -16.41 -12.42
N ASP A 61 -27.55 -15.39 -12.55
CA ASP A 61 -28.53 -14.96 -11.53
C ASP A 61 -28.04 -14.38 -10.16
N GLU A 62 -27.16 -13.36 -10.18
CA GLU A 62 -27.10 -12.29 -9.15
C GLU A 62 -27.47 -10.94 -9.80
N LYS A 63 -28.70 -10.92 -10.31
CA LYS A 63 -29.30 -9.95 -11.24
C LYS A 63 -29.50 -8.52 -10.69
N ALA A 64 -28.97 -8.21 -9.51
CA ALA A 64 -29.09 -6.89 -8.88
C ALA A 64 -27.85 -5.98 -9.05
N ARG A 65 -26.73 -6.49 -9.58
CA ARG A 65 -25.48 -5.70 -9.72
C ARG A 65 -25.12 -5.28 -11.16
N LEU A 66 -26.06 -5.34 -12.09
CA LEU A 66 -25.86 -4.83 -13.46
C LEU A 66 -25.83 -3.29 -13.52
N GLY A 67 -26.57 -2.61 -12.64
CA GLY A 67 -26.59 -1.13 -12.57
C GLY A 67 -25.29 -0.49 -12.04
N LEU A 68 -24.38 -1.29 -11.47
CA LEU A 68 -23.06 -0.88 -11.00
C LEU A 68 -21.92 -1.32 -11.94
N ALA A 69 -22.21 -2.01 -13.04
CA ALA A 69 -21.17 -2.48 -13.96
C ALA A 69 -20.36 -1.32 -14.54
N TRP A 70 -21.03 -0.23 -14.96
CA TRP A 70 -20.36 0.96 -15.49
C TRP A 70 -19.48 1.70 -14.46
N MET A 71 -19.70 1.48 -13.15
CA MET A 71 -18.90 2.08 -12.07
C MET A 71 -17.66 1.25 -11.73
N TYR A 72 -17.64 -0.05 -12.06
CA TYR A 72 -16.52 -0.96 -11.79
C TYR A 72 -15.78 -1.42 -13.04
N ASP A 73 -16.34 -1.23 -14.25
CA ASP A 73 -15.63 -1.51 -15.49
C ASP A 73 -14.79 -0.31 -15.88
N GLN A 74 -13.47 -0.52 -15.90
CA GLN A 74 -12.52 0.54 -16.20
C GLN A 74 -12.73 1.02 -17.65
N PRO A 75 -12.96 2.33 -17.88
CA PRO A 75 -13.22 2.86 -19.21
C PRO A 75 -12.03 2.63 -20.14
N VAL A 76 -12.33 2.41 -21.43
CA VAL A 76 -11.37 1.99 -22.48
C VAL A 76 -10.12 2.87 -22.59
N LEU A 77 -10.22 4.15 -22.23
CA LEU A 77 -9.10 5.10 -22.30
C LEU A 77 -8.09 4.96 -21.15
N MET A 78 -8.47 4.27 -20.06
CA MET A 78 -7.50 3.89 -19.05
C MET A 78 -6.98 2.50 -19.38
N GLU A 79 -5.69 2.40 -19.68
CA GLU A 79 -5.01 1.12 -19.71
C GLU A 79 -5.33 0.41 -18.39
N LYS A 80 -5.91 -0.79 -18.49
CA LYS A 80 -5.95 -1.70 -17.36
C LYS A 80 -4.49 -1.87 -16.95
N GLU A 81 -4.12 -1.43 -15.75
CA GLU A 81 -2.83 -1.79 -15.18
C GLU A 81 -2.79 -3.31 -15.30
N LYS A 82 -1.91 -3.81 -16.17
CA LYS A 82 -1.64 -5.24 -16.20
C LYS A 82 -1.12 -5.50 -14.81
N ASP A 83 -1.94 -6.14 -13.98
CA ASP A 83 -1.47 -6.75 -12.74
C ASP A 83 -0.40 -7.76 -13.16
N GLU A 84 0.83 -7.26 -13.33
CA GLU A 84 2.04 -8.05 -13.42
C GLU A 84 2.07 -8.79 -12.10
N LYS A 85 1.46 -9.99 -12.09
CA LYS A 85 1.31 -10.88 -10.95
C LYS A 85 2.56 -10.76 -10.10
N GLU A 86 2.43 -10.00 -9.01
CA GLU A 86 3.57 -9.66 -8.17
C GLU A 86 4.30 -10.95 -7.85
N ALA A 87 5.60 -11.00 -8.18
CA ALA A 87 6.40 -12.18 -7.98
C ALA A 87 6.21 -12.67 -6.54
N LYS A 88 5.70 -13.90 -6.45
CA LYS A 88 5.12 -14.55 -5.26
C LYS A 88 6.09 -14.64 -4.07
N PHE A 89 7.38 -14.48 -4.32
CA PHE A 89 8.42 -14.43 -3.29
C PHE A 89 9.42 -13.30 -3.55
N GLU A 90 9.87 -12.65 -2.48
CA GLU A 90 10.81 -11.53 -2.54
C GLU A 90 12.18 -11.91 -3.12
N TRP A 91 12.65 -13.15 -2.90
CA TRP A 91 13.93 -13.62 -3.43
C TRP A 91 13.87 -14.08 -4.90
N GLN A 92 12.67 -14.26 -5.47
CA GLN A 92 12.50 -14.41 -6.93
C GLN A 92 12.73 -13.08 -7.65
N ARG A 93 12.71 -11.95 -6.93
CA ARG A 93 13.16 -10.69 -7.48
C ARG A 93 14.70 -10.69 -7.49
N LYS A 94 15.25 -10.95 -8.67
CA LYS A 94 16.46 -10.23 -9.13
C LYS A 94 17.76 -10.52 -8.37
N TYR A 95 17.99 -11.74 -7.89
CA TYR A 95 19.34 -12.20 -7.53
C TYR A 95 19.63 -13.54 -8.20
N ASN A 96 20.23 -13.45 -9.38
CA ASN A 96 20.95 -14.56 -9.99
C ASN A 96 22.07 -14.92 -9.00
N ALA A 97 22.11 -16.14 -8.49
CA ALA A 97 23.22 -16.61 -7.66
C ALA A 97 24.54 -16.28 -8.39
N PRO A 98 25.63 -15.89 -7.70
CA PRO A 98 26.91 -15.65 -8.35
C PRO A 98 27.36 -16.90 -9.11
N ARG A 99 27.15 -16.90 -10.43
CA ARG A 99 27.56 -17.96 -11.34
C ARG A 99 28.91 -17.63 -11.95
N GLU A 100 29.71 -18.66 -12.21
CA GLU A 100 30.91 -18.53 -13.03
C GLU A 100 30.56 -18.08 -14.45
N THR A 101 31.49 -17.40 -15.12
CA THR A 101 31.24 -16.67 -16.38
C THR A 101 30.68 -17.53 -17.51
N TYR A 102 30.98 -18.83 -17.53
CA TYR A 102 30.49 -19.76 -18.56
C TYR A 102 29.05 -20.26 -18.36
N CYS A 103 28.47 -20.15 -17.16
CA CYS A 103 27.10 -20.66 -16.88
C CYS A 103 26.00 -19.59 -16.86
N LYS A 104 26.35 -18.30 -17.01
CA LYS A 104 25.41 -17.17 -16.82
C LYS A 104 24.25 -17.10 -17.83
N ASN A 105 24.40 -17.71 -19.01
CA ASN A 105 23.45 -17.54 -20.12
C ASN A 105 22.71 -18.83 -20.51
N SER A 106 22.85 -19.91 -19.72
CA SER A 106 22.18 -21.17 -20.01
C SER A 106 20.78 -21.16 -19.40
N ALA A 107 19.74 -21.17 -20.25
CA ALA A 107 18.34 -21.25 -19.83
C ALA A 107 17.95 -22.62 -19.24
N GLU A 108 18.81 -23.62 -19.40
CA GLU A 108 18.60 -24.99 -18.96
C GLU A 108 18.98 -25.21 -17.47
N ILE A 109 19.73 -24.29 -16.87
CA ILE A 109 20.19 -24.42 -15.48
C ILE A 109 19.28 -23.63 -14.53
N MET A 110 18.32 -24.34 -13.94
CA MET A 110 17.44 -23.79 -12.89
C MET A 110 18.09 -23.97 -11.52
N ASP A 111 18.60 -22.88 -10.94
CA ASP A 111 19.23 -22.93 -9.62
C ASP A 111 18.19 -23.16 -8.51
N GLN A 112 18.48 -24.09 -7.60
CA GLN A 112 17.80 -24.23 -6.30
C GLN A 112 18.75 -23.80 -5.18
N PRO A 113 18.87 -22.50 -4.87
CA PRO A 113 20.00 -21.97 -4.13
C PRO A 113 20.04 -22.29 -2.62
N PHE A 114 19.06 -22.99 -2.02
CA PHE A 114 19.03 -23.20 -0.56
C PHE A 114 18.60 -24.57 -0.03
N ALA A 115 18.42 -25.60 -0.85
CA ALA A 115 17.94 -26.92 -0.38
C ALA A 115 16.68 -26.87 0.51
N ILE A 116 15.89 -25.79 0.41
CA ILE A 116 14.58 -25.66 1.02
C ILE A 116 13.58 -26.09 -0.04
N GLU A 117 12.84 -27.16 0.23
CA GLU A 117 11.77 -27.62 -0.66
C GLU A 117 10.74 -26.50 -0.87
N VAL A 118 10.60 -26.04 -2.11
CA VAL A 118 9.59 -25.05 -2.48
C VAL A 118 8.22 -25.74 -2.49
N ARG A 119 7.55 -25.74 -1.33
CA ARG A 119 6.20 -26.28 -1.22
C ARG A 119 5.17 -25.24 -1.66
N ASN A 120 4.34 -25.58 -2.64
CA ASN A 120 3.25 -24.72 -3.13
C ASN A 120 2.02 -24.72 -2.21
N VAL A 121 2.24 -24.62 -0.90
CA VAL A 121 1.16 -24.53 0.10
C VAL A 121 1.29 -23.22 0.87
N ARG A 122 0.17 -22.51 1.00
CA ARG A 122 0.06 -21.29 1.81
C ARG A 122 -0.38 -21.68 3.21
N CYS A 123 0.37 -21.26 4.22
CA CYS A 123 0.00 -21.50 5.60
C CYS A 123 -1.27 -20.71 5.97
N MET A 124 -2.27 -21.38 6.55
CA MET A 124 -3.54 -20.74 6.94
C MET A 124 -3.37 -19.76 8.12
N ARG A 125 -2.31 -19.91 8.94
CA ARG A 125 -2.03 -19.02 10.09
C ARG A 125 -1.25 -17.76 9.70
N CYS A 126 -0.03 -17.91 9.17
CA CYS A 126 0.84 -16.77 8.84
C CYS A 126 0.63 -16.24 7.40
N LYS A 127 -0.18 -16.93 6.58
CA LYS A 127 -0.43 -16.59 5.16
C LYS A 127 0.82 -16.54 4.28
N GLN A 128 1.98 -16.97 4.79
CA GLN A 128 3.21 -17.12 4.03
C GLN A 128 3.17 -18.44 3.24
N TRP A 129 3.81 -18.42 2.08
CA TRP A 129 3.94 -19.59 1.22
C TRP A 129 5.19 -20.40 1.58
N GLY A 130 5.15 -21.71 1.37
CA GLY A 130 6.31 -22.58 1.55
C GLY A 130 6.24 -23.55 2.74
N HIS A 131 5.17 -23.52 3.55
CA HIS A 131 5.00 -24.44 4.68
C HIS A 131 3.52 -24.62 5.08
N LEU A 132 3.20 -25.73 5.75
CA LEU A 132 1.90 -25.98 6.37
C LEU A 132 1.85 -25.45 7.81
N ASN A 133 0.64 -25.29 8.35
CA ASN A 133 0.43 -24.81 9.73
C ASN A 133 1.05 -25.73 10.80
N THR A 134 1.32 -26.99 10.46
CA THR A 134 1.94 -28.01 11.31
C THR A 134 3.46 -28.06 11.21
N ASP A 135 4.07 -27.27 10.32
CA ASP A 135 5.52 -27.29 10.11
C ASP A 135 6.22 -26.37 11.13
N ARG A 136 7.36 -26.83 11.67
CA ARG A 136 8.23 -26.03 12.58
C ARG A 136 8.82 -24.78 11.93
N VAL A 137 8.71 -24.70 10.60
CA VAL A 137 9.12 -23.56 9.77
C VAL A 137 8.15 -22.37 9.94
N CYS A 138 6.92 -22.61 10.40
CA CYS A 138 5.94 -21.55 10.60
C CYS A 138 6.36 -20.62 11.75
N PRO A 139 6.42 -19.29 11.57
CA PRO A 139 6.74 -18.35 12.65
C PRO A 139 5.67 -18.31 13.75
N LEU A 140 4.48 -18.83 13.45
CA LEU A 140 3.36 -19.01 14.38
C LEU A 140 3.19 -20.47 14.82
N PHE A 141 4.20 -21.31 14.59
CA PHE A 141 4.20 -22.70 15.06
C PHE A 141 4.10 -22.74 16.60
N GLY A 142 3.15 -23.51 17.12
CA GLY A 142 2.91 -23.63 18.56
C GLY A 142 2.11 -22.48 19.20
N LYS A 143 1.76 -21.42 18.46
CA LYS A 143 0.89 -20.34 18.97
C LYS A 143 -0.58 -20.67 18.72
N SER A 144 -1.43 -20.47 19.73
CA SER A 144 -2.86 -20.70 19.61
C SER A 144 -3.50 -19.63 18.70
N PHE A 145 -4.53 -19.99 17.93
CA PHE A 145 -5.24 -19.04 17.04
C PHE A 145 -6.02 -17.97 17.82
N THR A 146 -6.24 -18.22 19.11
CA THR A 146 -7.10 -17.45 20.02
C THR A 146 -6.35 -16.50 20.94
N GLU A 147 -5.02 -16.42 20.85
CA GLU A 147 -4.28 -15.35 21.52
C GLU A 147 -4.52 -14.06 20.76
N GLU A 148 -5.50 -13.27 21.25
CA GLU A 148 -5.60 -11.86 20.90
C GLU A 148 -4.23 -11.21 21.12
N PRO A 149 -3.77 -10.33 20.23
CA PRO A 149 -2.49 -9.67 20.40
C PRO A 149 -2.58 -8.93 21.74
N THR A 150 -1.83 -9.39 22.74
CA THR A 150 -1.63 -8.64 23.96
C THR A 150 -1.02 -7.33 23.53
N CYS A 151 -1.84 -6.27 23.48
CA CYS A 151 -1.44 -4.92 23.15
C CYS A 151 -0.51 -4.46 24.27
N SER A 152 0.77 -4.82 24.13
CA SER A 152 1.81 -4.43 25.07
C SER A 152 2.19 -2.99 24.76
N GLY A 153 1.54 -2.08 25.48
CA GLY A 153 1.88 -0.66 25.53
C GLY A 153 1.13 0.22 24.53
N PRO A 154 1.04 1.54 24.81
CA PRO A 154 0.47 2.50 23.87
C PRO A 154 1.30 2.44 22.58
N VAL A 155 0.67 1.95 21.50
CA VAL A 155 1.28 1.96 20.18
C VAL A 155 1.61 3.40 19.80
N ASP A 156 2.91 3.67 19.73
CA ASP A 156 3.42 4.98 19.34
C ASP A 156 2.94 5.30 17.91
N LEU A 157 2.40 6.50 17.72
CA LEU A 157 1.83 6.95 16.44
C LEU A 157 2.84 6.83 15.31
N ASP A 158 4.13 6.90 15.63
CA ASP A 158 5.21 6.75 14.68
C ASP A 158 5.39 5.30 14.20
N TYR A 159 5.13 4.29 15.04
CA TYR A 159 5.11 2.89 14.62
C TYR A 159 3.99 2.62 13.60
N VAL A 160 2.81 3.18 13.85
CA VAL A 160 1.65 3.08 12.94
C VAL A 160 1.94 3.77 11.60
N LYS A 161 2.52 4.98 11.63
CA LYS A 161 2.93 5.69 10.40
C LYS A 161 3.98 4.92 9.61
N VAL A 162 4.94 4.26 10.26
CA VAL A 162 5.95 3.44 9.59
C VAL A 162 5.33 2.19 8.97
N GLY A 163 4.36 1.55 9.63
CA GLY A 163 3.58 0.44 9.07
C GLY A 163 2.83 0.83 7.80
N LEU A 164 2.05 1.91 7.86
CA LEU A 164 1.31 2.44 6.70
C LEU A 164 2.23 2.82 5.53
N LYS A 165 3.44 3.31 5.82
CA LYS A 165 4.47 3.60 4.81
C LYS A 165 5.01 2.34 4.13
N LYS A 166 5.22 1.26 4.89
CA LYS A 166 5.69 -0.02 4.34
C LYS A 166 4.63 -0.69 3.46
N GLU A 167 3.36 -0.51 3.80
CA GLU A 167 2.23 -1.05 3.04
C GLU A 167 1.79 -0.15 1.87
N GLY A 168 2.46 0.99 1.65
CA GLY A 168 2.15 1.91 0.55
C GLY A 168 0.88 2.76 0.75
N LEU A 169 0.22 2.68 1.91
CA LEU A 169 -0.96 3.49 2.28
C LEU A 169 -0.58 4.90 2.76
N VAL A 170 0.35 5.56 2.06
CA VAL A 170 0.80 6.92 2.40
C VAL A 170 -0.03 7.93 1.65
N LEU A 171 -0.58 8.92 2.36
CA LEU A 171 -1.25 10.05 1.73
C LEU A 171 -0.27 10.82 0.84
N LYS A 172 -0.69 11.16 -0.37
CA LYS A 172 0.12 11.93 -1.33
C LYS A 172 0.42 13.31 -0.74
N ARG A 173 1.72 13.64 -0.65
CA ARG A 173 2.18 14.96 -0.20
C ARG A 173 1.59 16.03 -1.11
N GLY A 174 0.93 17.02 -0.52
CA GLY A 174 0.33 18.15 -1.23
C GLY A 174 -1.20 18.18 -1.31
N THR A 175 -1.90 17.18 -0.79
CA THR A 175 -3.36 17.27 -0.58
C THR A 175 -3.69 18.28 0.53
N GLU A 176 -4.89 18.85 0.50
CA GLU A 176 -5.31 19.85 1.50
C GLU A 176 -5.24 19.31 2.94
N LEU A 177 -5.48 18.01 3.13
CA LEU A 177 -5.31 17.31 4.42
C LEU A 177 -3.91 17.45 5.02
N ASP A 178 -2.86 17.42 4.18
CA ASP A 178 -1.46 17.58 4.63
C ASP A 178 -1.21 19.03 5.08
N ARG A 179 -1.90 20.01 4.48
CA ARG A 179 -1.82 21.42 4.94
C ARG A 179 -2.50 21.58 6.29
N TYR A 180 -3.70 21.02 6.45
CA TYR A 180 -4.43 21.06 7.72
C TYR A 180 -3.68 20.32 8.85
N SER A 181 -3.09 19.15 8.58
CA SER A 181 -2.30 18.42 9.57
C SER A 181 -1.06 19.21 9.99
N ASN A 182 -0.38 19.87 9.06
CA ASN A 182 0.78 20.71 9.37
C ASN A 182 0.41 21.96 10.19
N ILE A 183 -0.73 22.58 9.91
CA ILE A 183 -1.25 23.71 10.69
C ILE A 183 -1.60 23.24 12.12
N LEU A 184 -2.31 22.12 12.25
CA LEU A 184 -2.67 21.54 13.55
C LEU A 184 -1.42 21.14 14.35
N HIS A 185 -0.41 20.58 13.69
CA HIS A 185 0.84 20.20 14.35
C HIS A 185 1.64 21.43 14.81
N LYS A 186 1.66 22.52 14.03
CA LYS A 186 2.26 23.80 14.43
C LYS A 186 1.50 24.44 15.60
N ALA A 187 0.16 24.44 15.55
CA ALA A 187 -0.66 24.94 16.65
C ALA A 187 -0.43 24.14 17.94
N LYS A 188 -0.35 22.82 17.85
CA LYS A 188 -0.08 21.94 18.99
C LYS A 188 1.34 22.10 19.54
N ALA A 189 2.33 22.29 18.68
CA ALA A 189 3.71 22.58 19.10
C ALA A 189 3.79 23.93 19.85
N ALA A 190 3.16 24.98 19.32
CA ALA A 190 3.11 26.28 20.00
C ALA A 190 2.41 26.22 21.36
N LEU A 191 1.32 25.45 21.47
CA LEU A 191 0.58 25.27 22.73
C LEU A 191 1.40 24.48 23.76
N ASN A 192 2.13 23.47 23.32
CA ASN A 192 3.08 22.73 24.17
C ASN A 192 4.27 23.60 24.61
N GLU A 193 4.78 24.49 23.74
CA GLU A 193 5.84 25.43 24.11
C GLU A 193 5.35 26.46 25.13
N VAL A 194 4.12 26.96 24.99
CA VAL A 194 3.51 27.85 25.99
C VAL A 194 3.30 27.11 27.31
N SER A 195 2.77 25.89 27.28
CA SER A 195 2.59 25.07 28.49
C SER A 195 3.91 24.71 29.16
N LYS A 196 5.00 24.52 28.41
CA LYS A 196 6.33 24.26 28.98
C LYS A 196 6.93 25.52 29.60
N LYS A 197 6.76 26.69 28.97
CA LYS A 197 7.23 27.96 29.53
C LYS A 197 6.53 28.31 30.84
N THR A 198 5.22 28.10 30.94
CA THR A 198 4.49 28.31 32.20
C THR A 198 4.98 27.37 33.30
N THR A 199 5.25 26.09 32.99
CA THR A 199 5.79 25.15 33.99
C THR A 199 7.23 25.47 34.36
N GLU A 200 8.08 25.88 33.41
CA GLU A 200 9.49 26.22 33.70
C GLU A 200 9.62 27.50 34.53
N GLU A 201 8.74 28.49 34.31
CA GLU A 201 8.66 29.71 35.13
C GLU A 201 8.14 29.40 36.54
N GLU A 202 7.12 28.54 36.66
CA GLU A 202 6.61 28.06 37.96
C GLU A 202 7.66 27.22 38.71
N ASP A 203 8.37 26.33 38.02
CA ASP A 203 9.45 25.51 38.59
C ASP A 203 10.65 26.36 39.01
N SER A 204 10.98 27.40 38.24
CA SER A 204 12.04 28.37 38.59
C SER A 204 11.65 29.18 39.83
N LEU A 205 10.42 29.67 39.91
CA LEU A 205 9.91 30.39 41.08
C LEU A 205 9.85 29.46 42.32
N ALA A 206 9.49 28.19 42.13
CA ALA A 206 9.50 27.18 43.18
C ALA A 206 10.93 26.87 43.66
N MET A 207 11.91 26.83 42.76
CA MET A 207 13.32 26.64 43.11
C MET A 207 13.89 27.82 43.90
N GLU A 208 13.58 29.06 43.51
CA GLU A 208 13.96 30.26 44.29
C GLU A 208 13.32 30.26 45.69
N PHE A 209 12.05 29.86 45.79
CA PHE A 209 11.37 29.72 47.07
C PHE A 209 12.02 28.66 47.98
N LEU A 210 12.42 27.51 47.42
CA LEU A 210 13.16 26.47 48.16
C LEU A 210 14.56 26.93 48.60
N GLN A 211 15.21 27.75 47.78
CA GLN A 211 16.53 28.30 48.07
C GLN A 211 16.50 29.34 49.20
N ASN A 212 15.42 30.12 49.32
CA ASN A 212 15.25 31.15 50.35
C ASN A 212 14.74 30.61 51.71
N LEU A 213 14.38 29.33 51.81
CA LEU A 213 13.97 28.70 53.07
C LEU A 213 15.16 28.40 53.99
N SER A 214 15.04 28.74 55.27
CA SER A 214 16.04 28.39 56.29
C SER A 214 16.10 26.87 56.54
N GLU A 215 17.24 26.36 57.02
CA GLU A 215 17.46 24.91 57.24
C GLU A 215 16.38 24.28 58.14
N ARG A 216 15.96 24.99 59.20
CA ARG A 216 14.89 24.54 60.10
C ARG A 216 13.52 24.46 59.42
N GLN A 217 13.26 25.32 58.44
CA GLN A 217 12.00 25.28 57.67
C GLN A 217 12.04 24.19 56.60
N ARG A 218 13.21 23.92 55.99
CA ARG A 218 13.41 22.80 55.07
C ARG A 218 13.19 21.45 55.74
N GLU A 219 13.72 21.24 56.94
CA GLU A 219 13.48 20.00 57.69
C GLU A 219 12.00 19.79 58.04
N LYS A 220 11.29 20.86 58.41
CA LYS A 220 9.84 20.79 58.67
C LYS A 220 9.05 20.47 57.40
N LEU A 221 9.45 21.01 56.25
CA LEU A 221 8.84 20.72 54.96
C LEU A 221 9.05 19.24 54.58
N LEU A 222 10.28 18.72 54.72
CA LEU A 222 10.61 17.32 54.46
C LEU A 222 9.81 16.36 55.34
N LYS A 223 9.66 16.65 56.64
CA LYS A 223 8.83 15.85 57.56
C LYS A 223 7.35 15.86 57.18
N LYS A 224 6.84 16.98 56.63
CA LYS A 224 5.46 17.09 56.15
C LYS A 224 5.24 16.32 54.84
N LEU A 225 6.19 16.40 53.90
CA LEU A 225 6.13 15.68 52.62
C LEU A 225 6.21 14.16 52.84
N ALA A 226 7.07 13.69 53.74
CA ALA A 226 7.15 12.28 54.11
C ALA A 226 5.87 11.72 54.76
N LYS A 227 4.97 12.59 55.22
CA LYS A 227 3.71 12.22 55.89
C LYS A 227 2.51 12.20 54.93
N LEU A 228 2.68 12.58 53.67
CA LEU A 228 1.63 12.50 52.66
C LEU A 228 1.55 11.06 52.10
N PRO A 229 0.36 10.43 52.05
CA PRO A 229 0.20 9.13 51.39
C PRO A 229 0.36 9.29 49.88
N GLY A 230 1.11 8.39 49.23
CA GLY A 230 1.28 8.36 47.78
C GLY A 230 -0.05 8.12 47.02
N PRO A 231 -0.09 8.40 45.69
CA PRO A 231 -1.31 8.31 44.90
C PRO A 231 -1.83 6.86 44.85
N SER A 232 -3.00 6.63 45.42
CA SER A 232 -3.63 5.30 45.48
C SER A 232 -4.37 4.96 44.18
N HIS A 233 -4.10 3.78 43.64
CA HIS A 233 -4.82 3.17 42.53
C HIS A 233 -6.25 2.76 42.99
N HIS A 234 -7.30 3.30 42.37
CA HIS A 234 -8.69 2.93 42.66
C HIS A 234 -8.98 1.46 42.28
N GLY A 235 -9.20 0.62 43.30
CA GLY A 235 -9.58 -0.79 43.17
C GLY A 235 -11.11 -1.02 43.26
N LYS A 236 -11.67 -1.54 42.17
CA LYS A 236 -12.90 -2.36 41.98
C LYS A 236 -13.96 -2.40 43.11
N HIS A 237 -15.14 -1.86 42.82
CA HIS A 237 -16.40 -2.13 43.54
C HIS A 237 -16.76 -3.62 43.53
N LYS A 238 -16.87 -4.24 44.72
CA LYS A 238 -17.41 -5.59 44.92
C LYS A 238 -18.92 -5.48 45.25
N LYS A 239 -19.75 -6.14 44.44
CA LYS A 239 -21.21 -6.16 44.54
C LYS A 239 -21.65 -7.13 45.65
N GLU A 240 -22.30 -6.64 46.71
CA GLU A 240 -22.84 -7.48 47.78
C GLU A 240 -24.16 -8.16 47.38
N LYS A 241 -24.28 -9.44 47.74
CA LYS A 241 -25.47 -10.28 47.56
C LYS A 241 -26.48 -9.97 48.68
N ARG A 242 -27.71 -9.60 48.32
CA ARG A 242 -28.83 -9.46 49.27
C ARG A 242 -29.33 -10.85 49.69
N HIS A 243 -29.31 -11.13 50.99
CA HIS A 243 -29.95 -12.28 51.61
C HIS A 243 -31.47 -12.07 51.74
N LYS A 244 -32.22 -13.14 51.50
CA LYS A 244 -33.67 -13.26 51.71
C LYS A 244 -34.01 -13.17 53.20
N HIS A 245 -35.10 -12.48 53.53
CA HIS A 245 -35.80 -12.65 54.81
C HIS A 245 -37.21 -13.16 54.52
N SER A 246 -37.54 -14.31 55.08
CA SER A 246 -38.91 -14.81 55.27
C SER A 246 -39.48 -14.22 56.55
N HIS A 247 -40.75 -13.82 56.57
CA HIS A 247 -41.77 -14.39 57.45
C HIS A 247 -43.13 -13.72 57.21
N ASP A 248 -44.15 -14.58 57.32
CA ASP A 248 -45.60 -14.39 57.47
C ASP A 248 -46.43 -13.78 56.33
#